data_AF-A0A1V2I1R7-F1
#
_entry.id   AF-A0A1V2I1R7-F1
#
_cell.length_a   1.000
_cell.length_b   1.000
_cell.length_c   1.000
_cell.angle_alpha   90.00
_cell.angle_beta   90.00
_cell.angle_gamma   90.00
#
_symmetry.space_group_name_H-M   'P 1'
#
loop_
_entity.id
_entity.type
_entity.pdbx_description
1 polymer ?
#
loop_
_entity_poly.entity_id
_entity_poly.type
_entity_poly.pdbx_seq_one_letter_code
_entity_poly.pdbx_strand_id
1 'polypeptide(L)'
;MDLDGETAAPPDPGDGLTRLEELIIPDLHEHVDATSRSAQVGWGLFFAVLHQVEATLHLHQHRCCFAAAPNRRTAVEYAVFLVWLADEREKVVDVLNRSLRGSQTQLANVLRKANLAGQFPQEAYQILVDTVATNLTPQPDEKLMKVDHLLDAYGYGDLQAYYQVESRFCHVSLTAVQAFARRDGQGLHLAQRPTYEELVPCHAFCLTVLFNAMLAFNQLLTGRPWMQALAQVAADHGLSTSLPTRMPTRHYE
;
A
#
# COMPACT_ATOMS: atom_id res chain seq x y z
N MET A 1 31.91 26.97 28.09
CA MET A 1 30.45 26.82 28.33
C MET A 1 30.03 25.94 27.20
N ASP A 2 30.27 24.65 27.40
CA ASP A 2 30.38 23.69 26.31
C ASP A 2 29.04 22.98 26.24
N LEU A 3 28.17 23.50 25.38
CA LEU A 3 26.92 22.87 25.00
C LEU A 3 27.17 22.04 23.72
N ASP A 4 28.18 21.16 23.77
CA ASP A 4 28.33 20.10 22.79
C ASP A 4 27.46 18.93 23.26
N GLY A 5 26.15 19.11 23.16
CA GLY A 5 25.22 18.00 23.24
C GLY A 5 25.42 17.16 21.98
N GLU A 6 26.12 16.03 22.11
CA GLU A 6 26.11 14.95 21.12
C GLU A 6 24.65 14.62 20.80
N THR A 7 24.13 15.16 19.70
CA THR A 7 22.88 14.71 19.13
C THR A 7 23.11 13.29 18.65
N ALA A 8 22.59 12.32 19.41
CA ALA A 8 22.59 10.92 19.02
C ALA A 8 22.10 10.81 17.56
N ALA A 9 22.80 9.98 16.76
CA ALA A 9 22.40 9.76 15.37
C ALA A 9 20.93 9.33 15.31
N PRO A 10 20.16 9.79 14.30
CA PRO A 10 18.78 9.36 14.14
C PRO A 10 18.74 7.83 13.99
N PRO A 11 17.73 7.15 14.58
CA PRO A 11 17.66 5.70 14.55
C PRO A 11 17.49 5.19 13.12
N ASP A 12 18.14 4.06 12.81
CA ASP A 12 18.09 3.44 11.49
C ASP A 12 16.66 2.92 11.21
N PRO A 13 15.98 3.40 10.14
CA PRO A 13 14.69 2.86 9.77
C PRO A 13 14.68 1.33 9.52
N GLY A 14 15.84 0.75 9.19
CA GLY A 14 16.01 -0.70 9.09
C GLY A 14 15.71 -1.44 10.40
N ASP A 15 16.15 -0.90 11.54
CA ASP A 15 15.87 -1.50 12.87
C ASP A 15 14.37 -1.48 13.17
N GLY A 16 13.69 -0.39 12.79
CA GLY A 16 12.23 -0.28 12.90
C GLY A 16 11.51 -1.33 12.07
N LEU A 17 11.95 -1.57 10.83
CA LEU A 17 11.39 -2.58 9.94
C LEU A 17 11.53 -3.99 10.53
N THR A 18 12.72 -4.37 10.98
CA THR A 18 12.95 -5.67 11.61
C THR A 18 12.04 -5.89 12.83
N ARG A 19 11.91 -4.87 13.69
CA ARG A 19 11.01 -4.94 14.86
C ARG A 19 9.54 -5.09 14.48
N LEU A 20 9.10 -4.48 13.38
CA LEU A 20 7.74 -4.65 12.88
C LEU A 20 7.51 -6.06 12.33
N GLU A 21 8.47 -6.60 11.58
CA GLU A 21 8.41 -7.97 11.04
C GLU A 21 8.35 -9.03 12.15
N GLU A 22 9.11 -8.85 13.24
CA GLU A 22 9.12 -9.74 14.40
C GLU A 22 7.76 -9.87 15.11
N LEU A 23 6.87 -8.88 14.96
CA LEU A 23 5.51 -8.93 15.51
C LEU A 23 4.57 -9.84 14.70
N ILE A 24 4.95 -10.21 13.47
CA ILE A 24 4.16 -11.02 12.55
C ILE A 24 4.46 -12.50 12.85
N ILE A 25 3.84 -13.00 13.92
CA ILE A 25 4.00 -14.36 14.42
C ILE A 25 3.05 -15.36 13.72
N PRO A 26 3.38 -16.66 13.66
CA PRO A 26 2.57 -17.67 12.96
C PRO A 26 1.11 -17.78 13.44
N ASP A 27 0.87 -17.53 14.72
CA ASP A 27 -0.43 -17.56 15.41
C ASP A 27 -1.18 -16.23 15.37
N LEU A 28 -0.69 -15.21 14.65
CA LEU A 28 -1.39 -13.91 14.49
C LEU A 28 -2.84 -14.07 14.02
N HIS A 29 -3.12 -15.09 13.21
CA HIS A 29 -4.46 -15.39 12.70
C HIS A 29 -5.48 -15.69 13.82
N GLU A 30 -5.03 -16.14 15.00
CA GLU A 30 -5.90 -16.38 16.17
C GLU A 30 -6.53 -15.09 16.71
N HIS A 31 -5.92 -13.94 16.42
CA HIS A 31 -6.46 -12.62 16.78
C HIS A 31 -7.48 -12.09 15.76
N VAL A 32 -7.72 -12.78 14.65
CA VAL A 32 -8.70 -12.39 13.63
C VAL A 32 -10.07 -12.93 14.02
N ASP A 33 -11.02 -12.03 14.27
CA ASP A 33 -12.42 -12.43 14.48
C ASP A 33 -13.02 -12.96 13.17
N ALA A 34 -13.23 -14.28 13.12
CA ALA A 34 -13.81 -14.97 11.97
C ALA A 34 -15.24 -14.54 11.63
N THR A 35 -15.92 -13.82 12.53
CA THR A 35 -17.26 -13.25 12.28
C THR A 35 -17.20 -11.82 11.70
N SER A 36 -16.04 -11.16 11.80
CA SER A 36 -15.82 -9.82 11.27
C SER A 36 -15.31 -9.88 9.83
N ARG A 37 -16.11 -9.41 8.87
CA ARG A 37 -15.68 -9.33 7.46
C ARG A 37 -14.55 -8.31 7.30
N SER A 38 -14.61 -7.20 8.05
CA SER A 38 -13.55 -6.20 8.05
C SER A 38 -12.21 -6.76 8.57
N ALA A 39 -12.20 -7.63 9.60
CA ALA A 39 -10.97 -8.28 10.04
C ALA A 39 -10.41 -9.25 8.98
N GLN A 40 -11.27 -10.03 8.32
CA GLN A 40 -10.87 -10.95 7.24
C GLN A 40 -10.32 -10.22 6.00
N VAL A 41 -10.99 -9.15 5.57
CA VAL A 41 -10.48 -8.30 4.47
C VAL A 41 -9.19 -7.61 4.91
N GLY A 42 -9.13 -7.13 6.15
CA GLY A 42 -7.94 -6.51 6.73
C GLY A 42 -6.72 -7.42 6.70
N TRP A 43 -6.89 -8.71 6.97
CA TRP A 43 -5.82 -9.72 6.85
C TRP A 43 -5.23 -9.74 5.43
N GLY A 44 -6.10 -9.85 4.41
CA GLY A 44 -5.66 -9.85 3.01
C GLY A 44 -4.96 -8.56 2.60
N LEU A 45 -5.50 -7.40 2.98
CA LEU A 45 -4.90 -6.10 2.68
C LEU A 45 -3.55 -5.92 3.39
N PHE A 46 -3.44 -6.33 4.65
CA PHE A 46 -2.20 -6.24 5.42
C PHE A 46 -1.07 -7.04 4.78
N PHE A 47 -1.30 -8.31 4.45
CA PHE A 47 -0.29 -9.13 3.79
C PHE A 47 0.01 -8.65 2.37
N ALA A 48 -0.95 -8.02 1.67
CA ALA A 48 -0.64 -7.34 0.42
C ALA A 48 0.38 -6.20 0.63
N VAL A 49 0.21 -5.36 1.66
CA VAL A 49 1.20 -4.32 2.00
C VAL A 49 2.56 -4.94 2.33
N LEU A 50 2.59 -5.94 3.21
CA LEU A 50 3.83 -6.61 3.65
C LEU A 50 4.64 -7.11 2.45
N HIS A 51 4.02 -7.88 1.56
CA HIS A 51 4.72 -8.42 0.40
C HIS A 51 5.19 -7.33 -0.58
N GLN A 52 4.49 -6.20 -0.71
CA GLN A 52 4.98 -5.07 -1.50
C GLN A 52 6.18 -4.38 -0.86
N VAL A 53 6.20 -4.27 0.47
CA VAL A 53 7.33 -3.74 1.24
C VAL A 53 8.54 -4.66 1.10
N GLU A 54 8.38 -5.97 1.30
CA GLU A 54 9.45 -6.96 1.11
C GLU A 54 10.02 -6.93 -0.31
N ALA A 55 9.16 -6.89 -1.33
CA ALA A 55 9.61 -6.78 -2.73
C ALA A 55 10.39 -5.49 -2.98
N THR A 56 9.96 -4.38 -2.38
CA THR A 56 10.66 -3.10 -2.46
C THR A 56 12.05 -3.18 -1.82
N LEU A 57 12.15 -3.73 -0.61
CA LEU A 57 13.41 -3.91 0.11
C LEU A 57 14.36 -4.83 -0.64
N HIS A 58 13.86 -5.95 -1.19
CA HIS A 58 14.64 -6.86 -2.00
C HIS A 58 15.24 -6.16 -3.23
N LEU A 59 14.44 -5.38 -3.95
CA LEU A 59 14.90 -4.61 -5.10
C LEU A 59 15.89 -3.51 -4.69
N HIS A 60 15.70 -2.88 -3.54
CA HIS A 60 16.62 -1.89 -2.98
C HIS A 60 18.00 -2.49 -2.69
N GLN A 61 18.06 -3.65 -2.03
CA GLN A 61 19.30 -4.39 -1.77
C GLN A 61 20.08 -4.72 -3.05
N HIS A 62 19.38 -4.91 -4.16
CA HIS A 62 19.97 -5.18 -5.48
C HIS A 62 20.23 -3.92 -6.32
N ARG A 63 20.05 -2.72 -5.74
CA ARG A 63 20.20 -1.41 -6.41
C ARG A 63 19.27 -1.23 -7.60
N CYS A 64 18.05 -1.74 -7.47
CA CYS A 64 16.99 -1.72 -8.47
C CYS A 64 15.78 -0.88 -8.03
N CYS A 65 15.97 0.18 -7.24
CA CYS A 65 14.83 0.90 -6.63
C CYS A 65 13.88 1.56 -7.65
N PHE A 66 14.37 1.87 -8.85
CA PHE A 66 13.50 2.27 -9.96
C PHE A 66 12.44 1.21 -10.27
N ALA A 67 12.86 -0.07 -10.33
CA ALA A 67 11.96 -1.19 -10.59
C ALA A 67 10.99 -1.46 -9.44
N ALA A 68 11.29 -0.93 -8.24
CA ALA A 68 10.42 -1.03 -7.06
C ALA A 68 9.32 0.05 -7.02
N ALA A 69 9.30 1.01 -7.95
CA ALA A 69 8.28 2.05 -7.99
C ALA A 69 6.83 1.52 -8.00
N PRO A 70 6.49 0.49 -8.80
CA PRO A 70 5.16 -0.11 -8.76
C PRO A 70 4.83 -0.73 -7.41
N ASN A 71 5.80 -1.37 -6.75
CA ASN A 71 5.62 -1.98 -5.44
C ASN A 71 5.37 -0.92 -4.36
N ARG A 72 6.19 0.15 -4.34
CA ARG A 72 6.00 1.28 -3.41
C ARG A 72 4.63 1.94 -3.58
N ARG A 73 4.25 2.22 -4.83
CA ARG A 73 2.92 2.76 -5.15
C ARG A 73 1.84 1.84 -4.58
N THR A 74 1.87 0.56 -4.95
CA THR A 74 0.87 -0.43 -4.54
C THR A 74 0.81 -0.57 -3.02
N ALA A 75 1.95 -0.54 -2.32
CA ALA A 75 2.00 -0.59 -0.86
C ALA A 75 1.23 0.57 -0.22
N VAL A 76 1.35 1.80 -0.76
CA VAL A 76 0.59 2.98 -0.30
C VAL A 76 -0.90 2.80 -0.55
N GLU A 77 -1.29 2.29 -1.72
CA GLU A 77 -2.70 2.04 -2.04
C GLU A 77 -3.31 1.10 -0.99
N TYR A 78 -2.74 -0.08 -0.79
CA TYR A 78 -3.27 -1.04 0.19
C TYR A 78 -3.22 -0.51 1.63
N ALA A 79 -2.15 0.18 2.03
CA ALA A 79 -2.03 0.72 3.38
C ALA A 79 -3.11 1.76 3.67
N VAL A 80 -3.39 2.69 2.75
CA VAL A 80 -4.43 3.71 2.96
C VAL A 80 -5.84 3.12 2.91
N PHE A 81 -6.08 2.10 2.09
CA PHE A 81 -7.33 1.33 2.13
C PHE A 81 -7.52 0.61 3.47
N LEU A 82 -6.45 0.10 4.05
CA LEU A 82 -6.49 -0.55 5.36
C LEU A 82 -6.80 0.45 6.50
N VAL A 83 -6.29 1.68 6.40
CA VAL A 83 -6.66 2.78 7.31
C VAL A 83 -8.16 3.09 7.19
N TRP A 84 -8.69 3.20 5.97
CA TRP A 84 -10.13 3.41 5.75
C TRP A 84 -10.97 2.26 6.30
N LEU A 85 -10.53 1.02 6.07
CA LEU A 85 -11.18 -0.18 6.61
C LEU A 85 -11.18 -0.19 8.15
N ALA A 86 -10.10 0.25 8.79
CA ALA A 86 -10.03 0.36 10.24
C ALA A 86 -11.01 1.40 10.80
N ASP A 87 -11.22 2.49 10.08
CA ASP A 87 -12.11 3.61 10.44
C ASP A 87 -13.59 3.25 10.23
N GLU A 88 -13.96 2.77 9.03
CA GLU A 88 -15.36 2.57 8.62
C GLU A 88 -15.81 1.11 8.55
N ARG A 89 -14.90 0.16 8.78
CA ARG A 89 -15.16 -1.28 8.95
C ARG A 89 -16.01 -1.88 7.83
N GLU A 90 -17.16 -2.44 8.19
CA GLU A 90 -18.06 -3.19 7.31
C GLU A 90 -18.56 -2.38 6.11
N LYS A 91 -18.64 -1.04 6.23
CA LYS A 91 -19.04 -0.17 5.11
C LYS A 91 -18.01 -0.24 3.97
N VAL A 92 -16.72 -0.25 4.30
CA VAL A 92 -15.64 -0.35 3.31
C VAL A 92 -15.68 -1.71 2.62
N VAL A 93 -15.98 -2.78 3.36
CA VAL A 93 -16.17 -4.11 2.78
C VAL A 93 -17.28 -4.11 1.72
N ASP A 94 -18.39 -3.43 1.99
CA ASP A 94 -19.50 -3.33 1.02
C ASP A 94 -19.09 -2.52 -0.22
N VAL A 95 -18.31 -1.45 -0.06
CA VAL A 95 -17.74 -0.69 -1.19
C VAL A 95 -16.77 -1.54 -2.01
N LEU A 96 -15.87 -2.27 -1.36
CA LEU A 96 -14.89 -3.14 -2.01
C LEU A 96 -15.59 -4.26 -2.80
N ASN A 97 -16.60 -4.92 -2.23
CA ASN A 97 -17.39 -5.94 -2.93
C ASN A 97 -18.07 -5.38 -4.18
N ARG A 98 -18.58 -4.14 -4.10
CA ARG A 98 -19.20 -3.49 -5.25
C ARG A 98 -18.19 -3.15 -6.33
N SER A 99 -17.02 -2.61 -5.94
CA SER A 99 -15.92 -2.34 -6.86
C SER A 99 -15.46 -3.63 -7.54
N LEU A 100 -15.31 -4.71 -6.77
CA LEU A 100 -14.95 -6.03 -7.29
C LEU A 100 -15.95 -6.50 -8.35
N ARG A 101 -17.26 -6.41 -8.08
CA ARG A 101 -18.30 -6.76 -9.06
C ARG A 101 -18.19 -5.94 -10.35
N GLY A 102 -17.98 -4.63 -10.23
CA GLY A 102 -17.81 -3.75 -11.40
C GLY A 102 -16.62 -4.19 -12.26
N SER A 103 -15.47 -4.39 -11.63
CA SER A 103 -14.24 -4.85 -12.29
C SER A 103 -14.40 -6.24 -12.93
N GLN A 104 -15.02 -7.20 -12.22
CA GLN A 104 -15.28 -8.55 -12.74
C GLN A 104 -16.26 -8.52 -13.91
N THR A 105 -17.26 -7.63 -13.89
CA THR A 105 -18.18 -7.45 -15.04
C THR A 105 -17.43 -6.95 -16.26
N GLN A 106 -16.54 -5.96 -16.09
CA GLN A 106 -15.72 -5.45 -17.18
C GLN A 106 -14.78 -6.53 -17.72
N LEU A 107 -14.10 -7.26 -16.85
CA LEU A 107 -13.20 -8.35 -17.23
C LEU A 107 -13.94 -9.46 -17.98
N ALA A 108 -15.10 -9.90 -17.48
CA ALA A 108 -15.96 -10.88 -18.14
C ALA A 108 -16.31 -10.47 -19.58
N ASN A 109 -16.65 -9.19 -19.77
CA ASN A 109 -16.98 -8.64 -21.09
C ASN A 109 -15.76 -8.62 -22.02
N VAL A 110 -14.57 -8.28 -21.52
CA VAL A 110 -13.31 -8.32 -22.29
C VAL A 110 -12.99 -9.74 -22.74
N LEU A 111 -13.04 -10.71 -21.82
CA LEU A 111 -12.76 -12.12 -22.11
C LEU A 111 -13.74 -12.70 -23.13
N ARG A 112 -15.04 -12.38 -22.98
CA ARG A 112 -16.07 -12.79 -23.94
C ARG A 112 -15.83 -12.20 -25.32
N LYS A 113 -15.54 -10.89 -25.40
CA LYS A 113 -15.26 -10.21 -26.68
C LYS A 113 -14.03 -10.77 -27.39
N ALA A 114 -13.02 -11.17 -26.63
CA ALA A 114 -11.78 -11.74 -27.15
C ALA A 114 -11.86 -13.26 -27.43
N ASN A 115 -12.98 -13.92 -27.09
CA ASN A 115 -13.15 -15.37 -27.15
C ASN A 115 -12.06 -16.14 -26.38
N LEU A 116 -11.62 -15.59 -25.23
CA LEU A 116 -10.55 -16.16 -24.40
C LEU A 116 -11.06 -16.94 -23.19
N ALA A 117 -12.37 -17.06 -22.99
CA ALA A 117 -12.94 -17.69 -21.80
C ALA A 117 -12.42 -19.13 -21.57
N GLY A 118 -12.25 -19.91 -22.64
CA GLY A 118 -11.71 -21.28 -22.58
C GLY A 118 -10.20 -21.38 -22.35
N GLN A 119 -9.48 -20.26 -22.28
CA GLN A 119 -8.03 -20.23 -22.02
C GLN A 119 -7.69 -20.08 -20.53
N PHE A 120 -8.68 -19.81 -19.69
CA PHE A 120 -8.50 -19.68 -18.24
C PHE A 120 -8.97 -20.96 -17.53
N PRO A 121 -8.39 -21.30 -16.37
CA PRO A 121 -8.89 -22.39 -15.53
C PRO A 121 -10.39 -22.19 -15.25
N GLN A 122 -11.17 -23.27 -15.42
CA GLN A 122 -12.63 -23.22 -15.30
C GLN A 122 -13.10 -22.67 -13.96
N GLU A 123 -12.44 -23.07 -12.86
CA GLU A 123 -12.76 -22.59 -11.51
C GLU A 123 -12.57 -21.08 -11.37
N ALA A 124 -11.47 -20.54 -11.90
CA ALA A 124 -11.19 -19.10 -11.87
C ALA A 124 -12.22 -18.30 -12.68
N TYR A 125 -12.64 -18.83 -13.84
CA TYR A 125 -13.70 -18.24 -14.63
C TYR A 125 -15.06 -18.30 -13.92
N GLN A 126 -15.36 -19.38 -13.21
CA GLN A 126 -16.62 -19.54 -12.48
C GLN A 126 -16.73 -18.54 -11.32
N ILE A 127 -15.66 -18.33 -10.54
CA ILE A 127 -15.62 -17.32 -9.48
C ILE A 127 -15.95 -15.92 -10.03
N LEU A 128 -15.40 -15.58 -11.20
CA LEU A 128 -15.69 -14.34 -11.90
C LEU A 128 -17.17 -14.23 -12.28
N VAL A 129 -17.77 -15.31 -12.81
CA VAL A 129 -19.20 -15.35 -13.17
C VAL A 129 -20.09 -15.17 -11.94
N ASP A 130 -19.81 -15.88 -10.85
CA ASP A 130 -20.60 -15.84 -9.62
C ASP A 130 -20.56 -14.45 -8.96
N THR A 131 -19.39 -13.80 -9.01
CA THR A 131 -19.21 -12.43 -8.51
C THR A 131 -20.09 -11.44 -9.28
N VAL A 132 -20.19 -11.58 -10.60
CA VAL A 132 -21.03 -10.71 -11.46
C VAL A 132 -22.52 -10.87 -11.16
N ALA A 133 -22.96 -12.10 -10.87
CA ALA A 133 -24.35 -12.44 -10.59
C ALA A 133 -24.87 -11.87 -9.26
N THR A 134 -23.98 -11.44 -8.37
CA THR A 134 -24.35 -10.90 -7.05
C THR A 134 -24.96 -9.50 -7.18
N ASN A 135 -26.11 -9.24 -6.53
CA ASN A 135 -26.72 -7.91 -6.49
C ASN A 135 -26.25 -7.14 -5.25
N LEU A 136 -25.62 -5.97 -5.46
CA LEU A 136 -25.09 -5.11 -4.40
C LEU A 136 -25.67 -3.70 -4.49
N THR A 137 -26.10 -3.16 -3.35
CA THR A 137 -26.61 -1.79 -3.22
C THR A 137 -25.51 -0.75 -3.50
N PRO A 138 -25.81 0.38 -4.16
CA PRO A 138 -24.87 1.48 -4.28
C PRO A 138 -24.42 2.00 -2.92
N GLN A 139 -23.16 2.41 -2.84
CA GLN A 139 -22.55 2.95 -1.63
C GLN A 139 -22.12 4.41 -1.87
N PRO A 140 -22.37 5.33 -0.93
CA PRO A 140 -22.07 6.76 -1.11
C PRO A 140 -20.57 7.05 -1.31
N ASP A 141 -19.72 6.15 -0.82
CA ASP A 141 -18.27 6.33 -0.78
C ASP A 141 -17.51 5.61 -1.90
N GLU A 142 -18.20 5.14 -2.96
CA GLU A 142 -17.55 4.52 -4.13
C GLU A 142 -16.46 5.40 -4.76
N LYS A 143 -16.57 6.73 -4.66
CA LYS A 143 -15.55 7.66 -5.15
C LYS A 143 -14.19 7.52 -4.44
N LEU A 144 -14.19 7.02 -3.19
CA LEU A 144 -12.97 6.79 -2.41
C LEU A 144 -12.20 5.54 -2.87
N MET A 145 -12.76 4.75 -3.80
CA MET A 145 -12.00 3.72 -4.48
C MET A 145 -10.83 4.27 -5.31
N LYS A 146 -10.82 5.58 -5.59
CA LYS A 146 -9.66 6.27 -6.17
C LYS A 146 -8.72 6.69 -5.04
N VAL A 147 -7.51 6.14 -5.04
CA VAL A 147 -6.49 6.35 -4.01
C VAL A 147 -6.19 7.83 -3.77
N ASP A 148 -6.16 8.68 -4.80
CA ASP A 148 -5.96 10.13 -4.63
C ASP A 148 -7.04 10.78 -3.76
N HIS A 149 -8.30 10.38 -3.92
CA HIS A 149 -9.39 10.88 -3.09
C HIS A 149 -9.28 10.35 -1.66
N LEU A 150 -8.77 9.13 -1.49
CA LEU A 150 -8.62 8.50 -0.19
C LEU A 150 -7.47 9.11 0.61
N LEU A 151 -6.32 9.34 -0.02
CA LEU A 151 -5.17 10.04 0.56
C LEU A 151 -5.56 11.44 1.01
N ASP A 152 -6.29 12.17 0.18
CA ASP A 152 -6.81 13.50 0.53
C ASP A 152 -7.81 13.43 1.70
N ALA A 153 -8.78 12.50 1.65
CA ALA A 153 -9.79 12.36 2.71
C ALA A 153 -9.18 12.04 4.09
N TYR A 154 -8.03 11.37 4.14
CA TYR A 154 -7.32 11.06 5.39
C TYR A 154 -6.14 12.00 5.68
N GLY A 155 -5.94 13.06 4.89
CA GLY A 155 -4.92 14.08 5.17
C GLY A 155 -3.48 13.59 4.97
N TYR A 156 -3.27 12.58 4.14
CA TYR A 156 -1.96 11.99 3.86
C TYR A 156 -1.19 12.76 2.77
N GLY A 157 -0.96 14.07 2.97
CA GLY A 157 -0.31 14.93 1.98
C GLY A 157 1.08 14.44 1.53
N ASP A 158 1.89 13.97 2.47
CA ASP A 158 3.24 13.47 2.16
C ASP A 158 3.20 12.16 1.36
N LEU A 159 2.35 11.20 1.77
CA LEU A 159 2.16 9.96 1.00
C LEU A 159 1.53 10.23 -0.37
N GLN A 160 0.69 11.26 -0.50
CA GLN A 160 0.17 11.69 -1.79
C GLN A 160 1.27 12.20 -2.71
N ALA A 161 2.24 12.97 -2.19
CA ALA A 161 3.39 13.39 -2.97
C ALA A 161 4.22 12.17 -3.44
N TYR A 162 4.49 11.21 -2.56
CA TYR A 162 5.18 9.97 -2.93
C TYR A 162 4.40 9.17 -3.99
N TYR A 163 3.10 8.95 -3.77
CA TYR A 163 2.23 8.23 -4.69
C TYR A 163 2.24 8.85 -6.10
N GLN A 164 2.21 10.17 -6.20
CA GLN A 164 2.26 10.89 -7.48
C GLN A 164 3.63 10.79 -8.16
N VAL A 165 4.73 10.81 -7.40
CA VAL A 165 6.09 10.58 -7.93
C VAL A 165 6.20 9.16 -8.48
N GLU A 166 5.86 8.15 -7.68
CA GLU A 166 5.97 6.74 -8.06
C GLU A 166 5.09 6.39 -9.28
N SER A 167 3.90 7.00 -9.36
CA SER A 167 2.98 6.80 -10.48
C SER A 167 3.59 7.13 -11.85
N ARG A 168 4.57 8.06 -11.92
CA ARG A 168 5.27 8.42 -13.17
C ARG A 168 6.19 7.32 -13.69
N PHE A 169 6.58 6.39 -12.83
CA PHE A 169 7.48 5.27 -13.12
C PHE A 169 6.73 3.94 -13.29
N CYS A 170 5.42 3.91 -13.04
CA CYS A 170 4.57 2.73 -13.20
C CYS A 170 4.02 2.55 -14.63
N HIS A 171 4.13 3.57 -15.47
CA HIS A 171 3.61 3.59 -16.84
C HIS A 171 4.71 3.93 -17.84
N VAL A 172 4.52 3.51 -19.10
CA VAL A 172 5.44 3.86 -20.18
C VAL A 172 5.55 5.38 -20.28
N SER A 173 6.74 5.91 -20.02
CA SER A 173 7.00 7.36 -20.03
C SER A 173 8.43 7.64 -20.49
N LEU A 174 8.66 8.83 -21.04
CA LEU A 174 10.02 9.29 -21.35
C LEU A 174 10.86 9.41 -20.08
N THR A 175 10.25 9.77 -18.95
CA THR A 175 10.91 9.79 -17.63
C THR A 175 11.47 8.42 -17.26
N ALA A 176 10.72 7.35 -17.50
CA ALA A 176 11.18 5.98 -17.27
C ALA A 176 12.37 5.62 -18.18
N VAL A 177 12.33 6.00 -19.46
CA VAL A 177 13.42 5.77 -20.41
C VAL A 177 14.68 6.57 -20.03
N GLN A 178 14.51 7.81 -19.59
CA GLN A 178 15.61 8.69 -19.15
C GLN A 178 16.38 8.15 -17.95
N ALA A 179 15.78 7.27 -17.14
CA ALA A 179 16.50 6.60 -16.07
C ALA A 179 17.68 5.76 -16.60
N PHE A 180 17.60 5.25 -17.83
CA PHE A 180 18.61 4.39 -18.45
C PHE A 180 19.50 5.12 -19.47
N ALA A 181 19.29 6.43 -19.68
CA ALA A 181 20.00 7.20 -20.70
C ALA A 181 20.48 8.54 -20.13
N ARG A 182 21.79 8.78 -20.17
CA ARG A 182 22.40 10.04 -19.76
C ARG A 182 23.19 10.63 -20.91
N ARG A 183 23.01 11.92 -21.19
CA ARG A 183 23.88 12.67 -22.09
C ARG A 183 24.83 13.53 -21.25
N ASP A 184 26.11 13.51 -21.55
CA ASP A 184 27.12 14.36 -20.94
C ASP A 184 28.06 14.96 -22.00
N GLY A 185 29.16 15.59 -21.57
CA GLY A 185 30.14 16.22 -22.46
C GLY A 185 30.90 15.25 -23.37
N GLN A 186 30.75 13.93 -23.20
CA GLN A 186 31.39 12.88 -24.00
C GLN A 186 30.40 12.17 -24.94
N GLY A 187 29.09 12.30 -24.71
CA GLY A 187 28.07 11.77 -25.62
C GLY A 187 26.85 11.20 -24.91
N LEU A 188 26.15 10.29 -25.60
CA LEU A 188 25.02 9.53 -25.05
C LEU A 188 25.52 8.23 -24.42
N HIS A 189 25.22 8.04 -23.15
CA HIS A 189 25.51 6.84 -22.37
C HIS A 189 24.20 6.10 -22.07
N LEU A 190 24.15 4.82 -22.43
CA LEU A 190 23.04 3.91 -22.13
C LEU A 190 23.46 2.93 -21.05
N ALA A 191 22.63 2.74 -20.04
CA ALA A 191 22.90 1.85 -18.91
C ALA A 191 21.87 0.70 -18.88
N GLN A 192 22.29 -0.47 -18.43
CA GLN A 192 21.40 -1.61 -18.16
C GLN A 192 20.67 -1.46 -16.81
N ARG A 193 21.14 -0.52 -15.98
CA ARG A 193 20.57 -0.17 -14.67
C ARG A 193 20.22 1.32 -14.65
N PRO A 194 19.20 1.72 -13.87
CA PRO A 194 18.86 3.13 -13.72
C PRO A 194 20.04 3.92 -13.16
N THR A 195 20.23 5.14 -13.66
CA THR A 195 21.28 6.08 -13.21
C THR A 195 20.97 6.72 -11.86
N TYR A 196 19.70 6.73 -11.45
CA TYR A 196 19.25 7.13 -10.13
C TYR A 196 18.87 5.86 -9.34
N GLU A 197 19.64 5.55 -8.31
CA GLU A 197 19.42 4.35 -7.51
C GLU A 197 18.39 4.56 -6.39
N GLU A 198 18.16 5.76 -5.87
CA GLU A 198 17.21 5.97 -4.76
C GLU A 198 16.47 7.31 -4.88
N LEU A 199 15.28 7.30 -5.47
CA LEU A 199 14.41 8.49 -5.60
C LEU A 199 13.61 8.78 -4.33
N VAL A 200 13.36 7.74 -3.56
CA VAL A 200 12.61 7.77 -2.29
C VAL A 200 13.46 7.03 -1.27
N PRO A 201 13.70 7.60 -0.07
CA PRO A 201 14.45 6.93 1.00
C PRO A 201 13.78 5.60 1.37
N CYS A 202 14.34 4.49 0.89
CA CYS A 202 13.60 3.25 0.73
C CYS A 202 13.19 2.65 2.07
N HIS A 203 14.14 2.57 3.02
CA HIS A 203 13.84 2.05 4.36
C HIS A 203 12.85 2.94 5.12
N ALA A 204 13.03 4.27 5.10
CA ALA A 204 12.12 5.18 5.79
C ALA A 204 10.70 5.16 5.21
N PHE A 205 10.58 5.05 3.88
CA PHE A 205 9.31 4.86 3.20
C PHE A 205 8.65 3.53 3.61
N CYS A 206 9.37 2.42 3.49
CA CYS A 206 8.88 1.10 3.86
C CYS A 206 8.44 1.05 5.32
N LEU A 207 9.23 1.63 6.23
CA LEU A 207 8.90 1.72 7.66
C LEU A 207 7.59 2.48 7.85
N THR A 208 7.45 3.65 7.23
CA THR A 208 6.24 4.49 7.35
C THR A 208 5.00 3.75 6.85
N VAL A 209 5.09 3.12 5.68
CA VAL A 209 3.95 2.42 5.06
C VAL A 209 3.56 1.17 5.85
N LEU A 210 4.53 0.33 6.22
CA LEU A 210 4.27 -0.88 7.01
C LEU A 210 3.74 -0.53 8.40
N PHE A 211 4.32 0.48 9.06
CA PHE A 211 3.86 0.94 10.36
C PHE A 211 2.39 1.39 10.32
N ASN A 212 2.00 2.22 9.35
CA ASN A 212 0.61 2.66 9.19
C ASN A 212 -0.33 1.48 8.92
N ALA A 213 0.09 0.52 8.09
CA ALA A 213 -0.68 -0.68 7.80
C ALA A 213 -0.88 -1.56 9.05
N MET A 214 0.19 -1.77 9.84
CA MET A 214 0.11 -2.52 11.09
C MET A 214 -0.73 -1.81 12.14
N LEU A 215 -0.60 -0.49 12.26
CA LEU A 215 -1.42 0.31 13.18
C LEU A 215 -2.91 0.22 12.82
N ALA A 216 -3.24 0.28 11.53
CA ALA A 216 -4.59 0.11 11.02
C ALA A 216 -5.12 -1.32 11.25
N PHE A 217 -4.34 -2.33 10.88
CA PHE A 217 -4.75 -3.72 11.06
C PHE A 217 -4.95 -4.08 12.54
N ASN A 218 -4.10 -3.57 13.42
CA ASN A 218 -4.22 -3.78 14.86
C ASN A 218 -5.55 -3.25 15.44
N GLN A 219 -6.22 -2.29 14.80
CA GLN A 219 -7.58 -1.86 15.20
C GLN A 219 -8.68 -2.87 14.86
N LEU A 220 -8.39 -3.78 13.93
CA LEU A 220 -9.28 -4.85 13.47
C LEU A 220 -9.01 -6.17 14.20
N LEU A 221 -7.82 -6.33 14.82
CA LEU A 221 -7.46 -7.50 15.61
C LEU A 221 -8.08 -7.50 17.01
N THR A 222 -8.49 -8.68 17.47
CA THR A 222 -9.01 -8.92 18.83
C THR A 222 -7.88 -8.72 19.85
N GLY A 223 -8.13 -7.87 20.84
CA GLY A 223 -7.16 -7.58 21.91
C GLY A 223 -6.03 -6.63 21.50
N ARG A 224 -5.92 -6.24 20.22
CA ARG A 224 -4.92 -5.29 19.70
C ARG A 224 -3.48 -5.66 20.10
N PRO A 225 -3.00 -6.86 19.75
CA PRO A 225 -1.80 -7.47 20.34
C PRO A 225 -0.54 -6.62 20.14
N TRP A 226 -0.47 -5.78 19.10
CA TRP A 226 0.73 -5.00 18.78
C TRP A 226 0.79 -3.61 19.42
N MET A 227 -0.24 -3.21 20.19
CA MET A 227 -0.39 -1.81 20.65
C MET A 227 0.86 -1.26 21.36
N GLN A 228 1.47 -2.05 22.25
CA GLN A 228 2.66 -1.62 23.01
C GLN A 228 3.91 -1.53 22.13
N ALA A 229 4.15 -2.53 21.28
CA ALA A 229 5.31 -2.57 20.41
C ALA A 229 5.26 -1.45 19.34
N LEU A 230 4.08 -1.23 18.74
CA LEU A 230 3.87 -0.11 17.81
C LEU A 230 4.11 1.24 18.49
N ALA A 231 3.70 1.42 19.75
CA ALA A 231 3.98 2.66 20.49
C ALA A 231 5.49 2.90 20.68
N GLN A 232 6.28 1.85 20.88
CA GLN A 232 7.74 1.96 21.00
C GLN A 232 8.39 2.32 19.67
N VAL A 233 8.07 1.59 18.60
CA VAL A 233 8.57 1.91 17.24
C VAL A 233 8.20 3.34 16.85
N ALA A 234 6.98 3.78 17.20
CA ALA A 234 6.55 5.14 16.95
C ALA A 234 7.39 6.19 17.68
N ALA A 235 7.66 5.98 18.97
CA ALA A 235 8.48 6.88 19.77
C ALA A 235 9.92 6.97 19.24
N ASP A 236 10.50 5.82 18.87
CA ASP A 236 11.89 5.74 18.40
C ASP A 236 12.05 6.43 17.04
N HIS A 237 11.10 6.24 16.11
CA HIS A 237 11.22 6.75 14.73
C HIS A 237 10.40 8.02 14.44
N GLY A 238 9.81 8.65 15.47
CA GLY A 238 9.02 9.87 15.31
C GLY A 238 7.72 9.68 14.51
N LEU A 239 7.11 8.50 14.58
CA LEU A 239 5.84 8.19 13.91
C LEU A 239 4.64 8.49 14.82
N SER A 240 3.46 8.71 14.22
CA SER A 240 2.22 8.91 14.98
C SER A 240 1.60 7.57 15.39
N THR A 241 1.27 7.39 16.67
CA THR A 241 0.48 6.22 17.14
C THR A 241 -1.02 6.34 16.86
N SER A 242 -1.47 7.49 16.38
CA SER A 242 -2.87 7.75 16.03
C SER A 242 -3.07 7.58 14.53
N LEU A 243 -4.05 6.77 14.15
CA LEU A 243 -4.53 6.75 12.77
C LEU A 243 -5.21 8.08 12.45
N PRO A 244 -5.04 8.60 11.23
CA PRO A 244 -5.82 9.73 10.79
C PRO A 244 -7.29 9.33 10.72
N THR A 245 -8.16 10.27 11.09
CA THR A 245 -9.60 10.14 10.92
C THR A 245 -10.01 10.83 9.62
N ARG A 246 -10.99 10.26 8.93
CA ARG A 246 -11.53 10.86 7.71
C ARG A 246 -11.96 12.31 7.96
N MET A 247 -11.41 13.23 7.18
CA MET A 247 -11.82 14.63 7.19
C MET A 247 -13.23 14.75 6.60
N PRO A 248 -14.06 15.70 7.09
CA PRO A 248 -15.34 16.01 6.47
C PRO A 248 -15.11 16.28 4.98
N THR A 249 -15.87 15.61 4.11
CA THR A 249 -15.75 15.76 2.66
C THR A 249 -15.79 17.24 2.30
N ARG A 250 -14.67 17.76 1.80
CA ARG A 250 -14.71 19.00 1.02
C ARG A 250 -15.58 18.69 -0.19
N HIS A 251 -16.61 19.50 -0.43
CA HIS A 251 -17.35 19.42 -1.68
C HIS A 251 -16.37 19.80 -2.79
N TYR A 252 -15.79 18.77 -3.42
CA TYR A 252 -15.06 18.92 -4.67
C TYR A 252 -16.10 19.25 -5.73
N GLU A 253 -16.27 20.54 -6.01
CA GLU A 253 -17.01 21.05 -7.17
C GLU A 253 -16.28 20.73 -8.47
#